data_AF-A0A8C4SJE4-F1
#
_entry.id   AF-A0A8C4SJE4-F1
#
_cell.length_a   1.000
_cell.length_b   1.000
_cell.length_c   1.000
_cell.angle_alpha   90.00
_cell.angle_beta   90.00
_cell.angle_gamma   90.00
#
_symmetry.space_group_name_H-M   'P 1'
#
loop_
_entity.id
_entity.type
_entity.pdbx_description
1 polymer ?
#
loop_
_entity_poly.entity_id
_entity_poly.type
_entity_poly.pdbx_seq_one_letter_code
_entity_poly.pdbx_strand_id
1 'polypeptide(L)'
;LAAQTGHSLRKGPLNSVLSLGADVLPEYKLQAPRIHKWTILHYSPFKAVWDWLILLLVIYTAVFTPYSAAFLLNEQEEEQRRSCYTCNPLNVVDLIVDVMFIVDILINFRTTYVNTNDEVVSHPGRIAVHYFKGWFLIDIVAAIPFDLLIFRSGSDETTTLIGLLKTARLLRLVRVARKLDRYSEYGAAVLFLLMCTFALIAHWLACIWYAIGNVERPYMVHKIGWLDNLADQIGKRYNDSDFSSGPSIKDKYVTALYFTFSSLTSVGFGNVSPNTNSEKIFSICVMLIGSLMYASIFGNVSAIIQRLYSGTARYHTQMLRVKEFIRFHQIPSALRQRLEEYFQHAWSYTNGIDMNAVLKGFPECLQADICLHLNRNLLQNCKAFRGASKGCLRALAMRFKTTHAPPGDTLVHYGDVLTALYFISRGSIEILRDDVVVAILGKSGWGAHAGTACWCTHHLTKHLGIPGPVPPPRKLPPIFRCQVLCGHALGLVPNNEGAMSRITLG
;
A
#
# COMPACT_ATOMS: atom_id res chain seq x y z
N LEU A 1 0.95 -90.22 -13.10
CA LEU A 1 1.13 -90.36 -11.63
C LEU A 1 0.59 -89.10 -10.97
N ALA A 2 -0.32 -89.31 -10.02
CA ALA A 2 -1.19 -88.31 -9.43
C ALA A 2 -0.56 -87.60 -8.21
N ALA A 3 -0.98 -86.35 -7.95
CA ALA A 3 -1.19 -85.68 -6.65
C ALA A 3 -1.31 -84.15 -6.88
N GLN A 4 -2.48 -83.53 -6.63
CA GLN A 4 -2.78 -82.62 -5.48
C GLN A 4 -2.15 -81.21 -5.63
N THR A 5 -2.77 -80.03 -5.41
CA THR A 5 -3.83 -79.50 -4.53
C THR A 5 -4.24 -78.11 -5.11
N GLY A 6 -5.49 -77.63 -5.06
CA GLY A 6 -6.09 -76.98 -3.87
C GLY A 6 -5.94 -75.44 -3.88
N HIS A 7 -7.06 -74.73 -4.03
CA HIS A 7 -7.24 -73.26 -4.07
C HIS A 7 -6.64 -72.47 -2.88
N SER A 8 -6.11 -71.26 -3.15
CA SER A 8 -6.26 -70.09 -2.27
C SER A 8 -6.12 -68.78 -3.06
N LEU A 9 -7.17 -67.94 -2.99
CA LEU A 9 -7.30 -66.65 -3.66
C LEU A 9 -6.32 -65.61 -3.08
N ARG A 10 -5.34 -65.16 -3.88
CA ARG A 10 -4.64 -63.89 -3.63
C ARG A 10 -5.43 -62.73 -4.25
N LYS A 11 -6.13 -61.97 -3.41
CA LYS A 11 -6.72 -60.67 -3.77
C LYS A 11 -5.60 -59.65 -4.02
N GLY A 12 -5.54 -59.13 -5.24
CA GLY A 12 -4.79 -57.97 -5.72
C GLY A 12 -4.93 -57.89 -7.25
N PRO A 13 -4.64 -56.78 -7.95
CA PRO A 13 -4.63 -55.35 -7.62
C PRO A 13 -5.94 -54.67 -8.08
N LEU A 14 -7.06 -55.40 -8.17
CA LEU A 14 -8.32 -54.84 -8.70
C LEU A 14 -8.98 -53.82 -7.74
N ASN A 15 -8.78 -53.98 -6.42
CA ASN A 15 -9.34 -53.07 -5.43
C ASN A 15 -8.66 -51.69 -5.39
N SER A 16 -7.38 -51.57 -5.81
CA SER A 16 -6.73 -50.27 -5.85
C SER A 16 -7.22 -49.44 -7.04
N VAL A 17 -7.57 -50.09 -8.16
CA VAL A 17 -8.07 -49.42 -9.37
C VAL A 17 -9.54 -49.00 -9.19
N LEU A 18 -10.36 -49.81 -8.50
CA LEU A 18 -11.75 -49.45 -8.16
C LEU A 18 -11.86 -48.37 -7.08
N SER A 19 -10.86 -48.23 -6.20
CA SER A 19 -10.80 -47.11 -5.24
C SER A 19 -10.29 -45.81 -5.86
N LEU A 20 -9.61 -45.87 -7.01
CA LEU A 20 -9.07 -44.70 -7.70
C LEU A 20 -10.13 -43.88 -8.47
N GLY A 21 -11.31 -44.45 -8.70
CA GLY A 21 -12.39 -43.77 -9.45
C GLY A 21 -12.98 -42.54 -8.74
N ALA A 22 -12.87 -42.46 -7.42
CA ALA A 22 -13.35 -41.31 -6.64
C ALA A 22 -12.28 -40.24 -6.41
N ASP A 23 -10.99 -40.59 -6.55
CA ASP A 23 -9.85 -39.71 -6.22
C ASP A 23 -9.11 -39.14 -7.46
N VAL A 24 -9.47 -39.54 -8.68
CA VAL A 24 -8.75 -39.18 -9.93
C VAL A 24 -9.63 -38.45 -10.95
N LEU A 25 -10.58 -37.64 -10.48
CA LEU A 25 -11.11 -36.57 -11.32
C LEU A 25 -10.36 -35.29 -10.97
N PRO A 26 -9.48 -34.77 -11.85
CA PRO A 26 -8.96 -33.43 -11.68
C PRO A 26 -10.13 -32.48 -11.97
N GLU A 27 -10.92 -32.19 -10.94
CA GLU A 27 -11.84 -31.06 -10.98
C GLU A 27 -10.99 -29.82 -11.24
N TYR A 28 -11.06 -29.33 -12.47
CA TYR A 28 -10.55 -28.03 -12.91
C TYR A 28 -11.39 -26.91 -12.27
N LYS A 29 -11.49 -26.94 -10.94
CA LYS A 29 -11.85 -25.79 -10.12
C LYS A 29 -10.52 -25.23 -9.67
N LEU A 30 -10.35 -23.91 -9.77
CA LEU A 30 -9.37 -23.19 -8.96
C LEU A 30 -9.76 -23.39 -7.48
N GLN A 31 -9.55 -24.59 -6.94
CA GLN A 31 -9.69 -24.86 -5.52
C GLN A 31 -8.48 -24.22 -4.86
N ALA A 32 -8.75 -23.37 -3.88
CA ALA A 32 -7.71 -22.90 -2.98
C ALA A 32 -6.90 -24.13 -2.51
N PRO A 33 -5.56 -24.07 -2.55
CA PRO A 33 -4.71 -25.23 -2.29
C PRO A 33 -5.14 -25.92 -0.99
N ARG A 34 -5.22 -27.26 -0.99
CA ARG A 34 -5.64 -28.03 0.20
C ARG A 34 -4.73 -27.68 1.38
N ILE A 35 -5.26 -26.93 2.34
CA ILE A 35 -4.53 -26.54 3.55
C ILE A 35 -4.56 -27.73 4.52
N HIS A 36 -3.40 -28.10 5.07
CA HIS A 36 -3.34 -29.11 6.13
C HIS A 36 -4.06 -28.63 7.40
N LYS A 37 -4.73 -29.57 8.11
CA LYS A 37 -5.37 -29.27 9.40
C LYS A 37 -4.34 -28.65 10.35
N TRP A 38 -4.74 -27.56 11.04
CA TRP A 38 -3.91 -26.80 12.00
C TRP A 38 -2.77 -25.94 11.40
N THR A 39 -2.79 -25.62 10.11
CA THR A 39 -1.88 -24.62 9.51
C THR A 39 -2.58 -23.26 9.39
N ILE A 40 -1.94 -22.19 9.85
CA ILE A 40 -2.44 -20.81 9.79
C ILE A 40 -1.90 -20.15 8.53
N LEU A 41 -2.77 -19.50 7.76
CA LEU A 41 -2.35 -18.74 6.59
C LEU A 41 -1.75 -17.39 7.00
N HIS A 42 -0.66 -16.99 6.35
CA HIS A 42 0.05 -15.74 6.62
C HIS A 42 -0.77 -14.47 6.32
N TYR A 43 -1.82 -14.60 5.50
CA TYR A 43 -2.80 -13.56 5.18
C TYR A 43 -4.13 -13.72 5.94
N SER A 44 -4.22 -14.67 6.87
CA SER A 44 -5.42 -14.84 7.70
C SER A 44 -5.68 -13.60 8.56
N PRO A 45 -6.95 -13.16 8.73
CA PRO A 45 -7.29 -12.05 9.61
C PRO A 45 -6.85 -12.31 11.06
N PHE A 46 -6.91 -13.56 11.53
CA PHE A 46 -6.41 -13.94 12.85
C PHE A 46 -4.91 -13.68 12.98
N LYS A 47 -4.12 -14.06 11.97
CA LYS A 47 -2.67 -13.84 11.98
C LYS A 47 -2.33 -12.36 11.93
N ALA A 48 -3.09 -11.56 11.19
CA ALA A 48 -2.93 -10.11 11.17
C ALA A 48 -3.15 -9.49 12.55
N VAL A 49 -4.26 -9.84 13.25
CA VAL A 49 -4.53 -9.35 14.60
C VAL A 49 -3.46 -9.80 15.60
N TRP A 50 -3.04 -11.06 15.52
CA TRP A 50 -1.94 -11.59 16.33
C TRP A 50 -0.64 -10.82 16.09
N ASP A 51 -0.32 -10.50 14.84
CA ASP A 51 0.87 -9.75 14.49
C ASP A 51 0.88 -8.32 15.05
N TRP A 52 -0.28 -7.67 15.12
CA TRP A 52 -0.46 -6.38 15.79
C TRP A 52 -0.30 -6.48 17.30
N LEU A 53 -0.85 -7.54 17.92
CA LEU A 53 -0.68 -7.79 19.35
C LEU A 53 0.80 -8.00 19.70
N ILE A 54 1.52 -8.82 18.93
CA ILE A 54 2.96 -9.03 19.14
C ILE A 54 3.74 -7.73 18.90
N LEU A 55 3.38 -6.93 17.90
CA LEU A 55 4.02 -5.62 17.68
C LEU A 55 3.87 -4.71 18.91
N LEU A 56 2.67 -4.63 19.49
CA LEU A 56 2.42 -3.86 20.71
C LEU A 56 3.27 -4.36 21.89
N LEU A 57 3.37 -5.68 22.07
CA LEU A 57 4.21 -6.29 23.10
C LEU A 57 5.70 -5.98 22.88
N VAL A 58 6.17 -6.00 21.63
CA VAL A 58 7.56 -5.62 21.31
C VAL A 58 7.83 -4.17 21.67
N ILE A 59 6.92 -3.24 21.33
CA ILE A 59 7.04 -1.82 21.69
C ILE A 59 7.08 -1.66 23.21
N TYR A 60 6.19 -2.33 23.94
CA TYR A 60 6.22 -2.35 25.42
C TYR A 60 7.60 -2.78 25.94
N THR A 61 8.13 -3.91 25.46
CA THR A 61 9.45 -4.39 25.91
C THR A 61 10.59 -3.43 25.55
N ALA A 62 10.52 -2.77 24.40
CA ALA A 62 11.55 -1.84 23.93
C ALA A 62 11.58 -0.54 24.75
N VAL A 63 10.45 -0.13 25.33
CA VAL A 63 10.37 1.02 26.26
C VAL A 63 10.71 0.59 27.68
N PHE A 64 10.11 -0.49 28.16
CA PHE A 64 10.21 -0.90 29.56
C PHE A 64 11.58 -1.49 29.92
N THR A 65 12.23 -2.25 29.03
CA THR A 65 13.51 -2.91 29.34
C THR A 65 14.63 -1.91 29.66
N PRO A 66 14.91 -0.88 28.84
CA PRO A 66 15.93 0.12 29.17
C PRO A 66 15.54 0.97 30.38
N TYR A 67 14.23 1.23 30.56
CA TYR A 67 13.73 1.97 31.72
C TYR A 67 13.98 1.22 33.03
N SER A 68 13.62 -0.08 33.09
CA SER A 68 13.89 -0.92 34.25
C SER A 68 15.39 -1.06 34.50
N ALA A 69 16.19 -1.25 33.43
CA ALA A 69 17.63 -1.37 33.53
C ALA A 69 18.34 -0.09 33.99
N ALA A 70 17.81 1.10 33.68
CA ALA A 70 18.44 2.36 34.09
C ALA A 70 17.90 2.88 35.43
N PHE A 71 16.58 2.91 35.62
CA PHE A 71 15.92 3.61 36.72
C PHE A 71 15.48 2.71 37.89
N LEU A 72 15.19 1.43 37.64
CA LEU A 72 14.56 0.54 38.64
C LEU A 72 15.49 -0.54 39.20
N LEU A 73 16.71 -0.72 38.69
CA LEU A 73 17.63 -1.75 39.18
C LEU A 73 17.85 -1.65 40.71
N ASN A 74 18.07 -0.43 41.22
CA ASN A 74 18.36 -0.23 42.65
C ASN A 74 17.12 -0.40 43.55
N GLU A 75 15.93 0.02 43.11
CA GLU A 75 14.69 -0.18 43.88
C GLU A 75 14.23 -1.65 43.86
N GLN A 76 14.38 -2.34 42.72
CA GLN A 76 14.07 -3.76 42.62
C GLN A 76 15.00 -4.61 43.49
N GLU A 77 16.30 -4.31 43.59
CA GLU A 77 17.22 -5.06 44.47
C GLU A 77 16.82 -5.00 45.96
N GLU A 78 16.31 -3.86 46.44
CA GLU A 78 15.89 -3.69 47.83
C GLU A 78 14.53 -4.34 48.14
N GLU A 79 13.56 -4.28 47.22
CA GLU A 79 12.25 -4.94 47.38
C GLU A 79 12.32 -6.45 47.14
N GLN A 80 13.16 -6.91 46.20
CA GLN A 80 13.31 -8.32 45.83
C GLN A 80 14.07 -9.13 46.90
N ARG A 81 14.86 -8.47 47.75
CA ARG A 81 15.38 -9.05 49.01
C ARG A 81 14.31 -9.23 50.09
N ARG A 82 13.14 -8.59 49.97
CA ARG A 82 12.10 -8.55 51.02
C ARG A 82 10.78 -9.25 50.66
N SER A 83 10.51 -9.61 49.39
CA SER A 83 9.18 -10.12 48.98
C SER A 83 9.19 -11.25 47.95
N CYS A 84 8.10 -12.03 47.92
CA CYS A 84 7.85 -13.13 46.97
C CYS A 84 7.73 -12.62 45.53
N TYR A 85 8.36 -13.30 44.57
CA TYR A 85 8.46 -12.90 43.15
C TYR A 85 7.09 -12.59 42.48
N THR A 86 6.01 -13.23 42.96
CA THR A 86 4.65 -13.10 42.42
C THR A 86 3.84 -11.95 43.03
N CYS A 87 4.35 -11.28 44.07
CA CYS A 87 3.63 -10.20 44.76
C CYS A 87 3.73 -8.86 44.02
N ASN A 88 4.71 -8.68 43.12
CA ASN A 88 4.88 -7.45 42.36
C ASN A 88 4.12 -7.53 41.02
N PRO A 89 3.16 -6.62 40.76
CA PRO A 89 2.34 -6.66 39.54
C PRO A 89 3.18 -6.50 38.26
N LEU A 90 4.31 -5.79 38.32
CA LEU A 90 5.23 -5.60 37.20
C LEU A 90 5.88 -6.91 36.73
N ASN A 91 6.30 -7.77 37.67
CA ASN A 91 6.91 -9.07 37.36
C ASN A 91 5.89 -10.03 36.73
N VAL A 92 4.62 -9.96 37.16
CA VAL A 92 3.53 -10.75 36.58
C VAL A 92 3.28 -10.34 35.13
N VAL A 93 3.28 -9.03 34.85
CA VAL A 93 3.14 -8.52 33.48
C VAL A 93 4.29 -9.00 32.61
N ASP A 94 5.54 -8.88 33.06
CA ASP A 94 6.71 -9.34 32.31
C ASP A 94 6.66 -10.86 32.01
N LEU A 95 6.23 -11.67 32.98
CA LEU A 95 6.01 -13.10 32.77
C LEU A 95 4.94 -13.39 31.70
N ILE A 96 3.82 -12.67 31.73
CA ILE A 96 2.76 -12.80 30.73
C ILE A 96 3.30 -12.44 29.34
N VAL A 97 4.08 -11.37 29.23
CA VAL A 97 4.70 -10.94 27.98
C VAL A 97 5.64 -12.02 27.43
N ASP A 98 6.48 -12.61 28.28
CA ASP A 98 7.40 -13.68 27.89
C ASP A 98 6.65 -14.95 27.42
N VAL A 99 5.58 -15.35 28.13
CA VAL A 99 4.71 -16.46 27.70
C VAL A 99 4.08 -16.19 26.34
N MET A 100 3.60 -14.96 26.09
CA MET A 100 3.03 -14.59 24.79
C MET A 100 4.06 -14.68 23.65
N PHE A 101 5.32 -14.35 23.91
CA PHE A 101 6.40 -14.52 22.92
C PHE A 101 6.74 -15.99 22.65
N ILE A 102 6.60 -16.87 23.65
CA ILE A 102 6.74 -18.33 23.46
C ILE A 102 5.59 -18.86 22.61
N VAL A 103 4.35 -18.42 22.86
CA VAL A 103 3.18 -18.78 22.03
C VAL A 103 3.36 -18.29 20.59
N ASP A 104 3.94 -17.12 20.37
CA ASP A 104 4.27 -16.61 19.03
C ASP A 104 5.21 -17.55 18.26
N ILE A 105 6.22 -18.12 18.93
CA ILE A 105 7.12 -19.10 18.32
C ILE A 105 6.33 -20.34 17.85
N LEU A 106 5.42 -20.85 18.67
CA LEU A 106 4.56 -22.00 18.32
C LEU A 106 3.63 -21.69 17.13
N ILE A 107 3.09 -20.47 17.07
CA ILE A 107 2.25 -20.02 15.94
C ILE A 107 3.08 -19.88 14.67
N ASN A 108 4.32 -19.38 14.76
CA ASN A 108 5.21 -19.25 13.60
C ASN A 108 5.59 -20.62 13.02
N PHE A 109 5.75 -21.66 13.84
CA PHE A 109 5.93 -23.05 13.36
C PHE A 109 4.74 -23.59 12.55
N ARG A 110 3.56 -22.99 12.68
CA ARG A 110 2.32 -23.38 11.98
C ARG A 110 1.87 -22.37 10.93
N THR A 111 2.63 -21.30 10.71
CA THR A 111 2.28 -20.26 9.74
C THR A 111 2.88 -20.58 8.37
N THR A 112 2.07 -20.52 7.31
CA THR A 112 2.55 -20.70 5.92
C THR A 112 3.59 -19.64 5.54
N TYR A 113 4.52 -19.95 4.65
CA TYR A 113 5.42 -18.97 4.04
C TYR A 113 5.33 -19.01 2.52
N VAL A 114 5.76 -17.94 1.86
CA VAL A 114 5.85 -17.85 0.40
C VAL A 114 7.27 -18.21 -0.02
N ASN A 115 7.41 -19.17 -0.93
CA ASN A 115 8.72 -19.58 -1.44
C ASN A 115 9.23 -18.59 -2.50
N THR A 116 10.49 -18.72 -2.94
CA THR A 116 11.08 -17.88 -4.01
C THR A 116 10.33 -17.96 -5.35
N ASN A 117 9.51 -18.99 -5.54
CA ASN A 117 8.68 -19.18 -6.73
C ASN A 117 7.26 -18.60 -6.56
N ASP A 118 7.03 -17.74 -5.55
CA ASP A 118 5.74 -17.16 -5.17
C ASP A 118 4.63 -18.19 -4.82
N GLU A 119 5.02 -19.43 -4.58
CA GLU A 119 4.11 -20.49 -4.14
C GLU A 119 3.95 -20.50 -2.63
N VAL A 120 2.70 -20.61 -2.16
CA VAL A 120 2.38 -20.72 -0.74
C VAL A 120 2.63 -22.14 -0.26
N VAL A 121 3.63 -22.33 0.59
CA VAL A 121 3.96 -23.63 1.19
C VAL A 121 3.18 -23.83 2.48
N SER A 122 2.37 -24.89 2.53
CA SER A 122 1.49 -25.21 3.67
C SER A 122 1.90 -26.46 4.48
N HIS A 123 2.89 -27.22 4.01
CA HIS A 123 3.34 -28.44 4.68
C HIS A 123 4.12 -28.13 5.98
N PRO A 124 3.71 -28.67 7.15
CA PRO A 124 4.28 -28.32 8.45
C PRO A 124 5.77 -28.66 8.58
N GLY A 125 6.22 -29.78 8.01
CA GLY A 125 7.63 -30.15 8.04
C GLY A 125 8.53 -29.18 7.28
N ARG A 126 8.06 -28.67 6.13
CA ARG A 126 8.80 -27.68 5.33
C ARG A 126 8.84 -26.32 6.03
N ILE A 127 7.72 -25.91 6.65
CA ILE A 127 7.63 -24.70 7.47
C ILE A 127 8.63 -24.76 8.63
N ALA A 128 8.67 -25.88 9.36
CA ALA A 128 9.58 -26.05 10.50
C ALA A 128 11.06 -25.97 10.07
N VAL A 129 11.47 -26.70 9.04
CA VAL A 129 12.87 -26.67 8.55
C VAL A 129 13.27 -25.26 8.10
N HIS A 130 12.39 -24.56 7.38
CA HIS A 130 12.63 -23.19 6.96
C HIS A 130 12.79 -22.25 8.17
N TYR A 131 11.92 -22.38 9.18
CA TYR A 131 11.97 -21.56 10.38
C TYR A 131 13.21 -21.83 11.25
N PHE A 132 13.62 -23.10 11.39
CA PHE A 132 14.82 -23.51 12.11
C PHE A 132 16.11 -22.97 11.47
N LYS A 133 16.20 -22.97 10.13
CA LYS A 133 17.39 -22.50 9.40
C LYS A 133 17.54 -20.97 9.47
N GLY A 134 16.44 -20.25 9.63
CA GLY A 134 16.43 -18.78 9.65
C GLY A 134 16.36 -18.22 11.07
N TRP A 135 15.14 -18.04 11.54
CA TRP A 135 14.84 -17.09 12.62
C TRP A 135 14.63 -17.71 14.00
N PHE A 136 14.49 -19.03 14.07
CA PHE A 136 14.18 -19.73 15.32
C PHE A 136 15.19 -19.40 16.43
N LEU A 137 16.49 -19.37 16.14
CA LEU A 137 17.53 -19.12 17.14
C LEU A 137 17.42 -17.71 17.75
N ILE A 138 17.10 -16.71 16.94
CA ILE A 138 16.89 -15.34 17.41
C ILE A 138 15.62 -15.27 18.26
N ASP A 139 14.55 -15.92 17.79
CA ASP A 139 13.26 -15.89 18.45
C ASP A 139 13.29 -16.61 19.82
N ILE A 140 14.02 -17.73 19.93
CA ILE A 140 14.17 -18.46 21.21
C ILE A 140 15.05 -17.69 22.21
N VAL A 141 16.21 -17.15 21.80
CA VAL A 141 17.07 -16.36 22.70
C VAL A 141 16.33 -15.13 23.23
N ALA A 142 15.51 -14.49 22.38
CA ALA A 142 14.70 -13.34 22.76
C ALA A 142 13.53 -13.69 23.71
N ALA A 143 13.11 -14.95 23.78
CA ALA A 143 11.98 -15.42 24.59
C ALA A 143 12.38 -16.01 25.95
N ILE A 144 13.69 -16.10 26.26
CA ILE A 144 14.16 -16.67 27.53
C ILE A 144 13.90 -15.67 28.68
N PRO A 145 13.17 -16.08 29.74
CA PRO A 145 12.97 -15.25 30.94
C PRO A 145 14.22 -15.31 31.83
N PHE A 146 15.25 -14.54 31.50
CA PHE A 146 16.52 -14.54 32.23
C PHE A 146 16.37 -14.19 33.72
N ASP A 147 15.37 -13.39 34.11
CA ASP A 147 15.12 -13.02 35.50
C ASP A 147 14.77 -14.23 36.39
N LEU A 148 14.03 -15.21 35.83
CA LEU A 148 13.65 -16.43 36.54
C LEU A 148 14.84 -17.39 36.73
N LEU A 149 15.72 -17.46 35.71
CA LEU A 149 16.93 -18.29 35.77
C LEU A 149 17.90 -17.77 36.83
N ILE A 150 18.02 -16.45 36.96
CA ILE A 150 18.97 -15.82 37.88
C ILE A 150 18.45 -15.82 39.33
N PHE A 151 17.14 -15.62 39.55
CA PHE A 151 16.52 -15.77 40.88
C PHE A 151 16.82 -17.14 41.50
N ARG A 152 16.89 -18.20 40.67
CA ARG A 152 17.22 -19.56 41.13
C ARG A 152 18.71 -19.76 41.43
N SER A 153 19.60 -18.93 40.87
CA SER A 153 21.06 -19.11 40.96
C SER A 153 21.70 -18.41 42.17
N GLY A 154 21.01 -17.46 42.83
CA GLY A 154 21.37 -16.93 44.15
C GLY A 154 22.75 -16.26 44.31
N SER A 155 23.42 -15.86 43.22
CA SER A 155 24.80 -15.34 43.26
C SER A 155 24.86 -13.80 43.18
N ASP A 156 25.35 -13.16 44.25
CA ASP A 156 25.46 -11.70 44.40
C ASP A 156 26.51 -11.03 43.47
N GLU A 157 27.47 -11.77 42.88
CA GLU A 157 28.52 -11.21 42.01
C GLU A 157 28.09 -10.90 40.56
N THR A 158 26.82 -11.12 40.21
CA THR A 158 26.35 -11.09 38.80
C THR A 158 25.55 -9.84 38.40
N THR A 159 25.56 -8.76 39.18
CA THR A 159 24.74 -7.54 38.95
C THR A 159 24.98 -6.87 37.58
N THR A 160 26.21 -6.84 37.09
CA THR A 160 26.53 -6.31 35.75
C THR A 160 26.13 -7.27 34.62
N LEU A 161 26.23 -8.59 34.86
CA LEU A 161 25.79 -9.62 33.92
C LEU A 161 24.26 -9.66 33.81
N ILE A 162 23.54 -9.42 34.91
CA ILE A 162 22.08 -9.31 34.98
C ILE A 162 21.57 -8.19 34.06
N GLY A 163 22.19 -7.01 34.13
CA GLY A 163 21.85 -5.88 33.25
C GLY A 163 22.07 -6.20 31.77
N LEU A 164 23.19 -6.85 31.43
CA LEU A 164 23.52 -7.23 30.05
C LEU A 164 22.57 -8.30 29.50
N LEU A 165 22.21 -9.31 30.30
CA LEU A 165 21.27 -10.37 29.89
C LEU A 165 19.86 -9.84 29.68
N LYS A 166 19.42 -8.82 30.46
CA LYS A 166 18.15 -8.13 30.22
C LYS A 166 18.11 -7.44 28.86
N THR A 167 19.24 -6.91 28.37
CA THR A 167 19.30 -6.27 27.03
C THR A 167 19.06 -7.26 25.88
N ALA A 168 19.23 -8.57 26.09
CA ALA A 168 18.89 -9.58 25.09
C ALA A 168 17.39 -9.57 24.71
N ARG A 169 16.51 -9.03 25.58
CA ARG A 169 15.10 -8.81 25.24
C ARG A 169 14.91 -7.81 24.09
N LEU A 170 15.86 -6.91 23.84
CA LEU A 170 15.81 -5.97 22.70
C LEU A 170 15.94 -6.69 21.35
N LEU A 171 16.44 -7.93 21.30
CA LEU A 171 16.44 -8.76 20.08
C LEU A 171 15.02 -8.98 19.53
N ARG A 172 13.98 -8.80 20.35
CA ARG A 172 12.57 -8.81 19.93
C ARG A 172 12.28 -7.74 18.86
N LEU A 173 13.04 -6.65 18.80
CA LEU A 173 12.88 -5.60 17.79
C LEU A 173 13.25 -6.06 16.37
N VAL A 174 14.13 -7.05 16.25
CA VAL A 174 14.45 -7.68 14.96
C VAL A 174 13.17 -8.25 14.31
N ARG A 175 12.16 -8.62 15.11
CA ARG A 175 10.86 -9.08 14.62
C ARG A 175 10.06 -7.99 13.90
N VAL A 176 10.23 -6.72 14.29
CA VAL A 176 9.57 -5.57 13.65
C VAL A 176 10.15 -5.34 12.25
N ALA A 177 11.49 -5.45 12.11
CA ALA A 177 12.15 -5.32 10.82
C ALA A 177 11.61 -6.33 9.78
N ARG A 178 11.33 -7.57 10.19
CA ARG A 178 10.72 -8.60 9.31
C ARG A 178 9.33 -8.25 8.80
N LYS A 179 8.59 -7.44 9.55
CA LYS A 179 7.22 -7.04 9.21
C LYS A 179 7.16 -5.68 8.51
N LEU A 180 8.27 -4.94 8.50
CA LEU A 180 8.36 -3.59 7.96
C LEU A 180 8.05 -3.56 6.45
N ASP A 181 8.49 -4.55 5.69
CA ASP A 181 8.26 -4.63 4.24
C ASP A 181 6.76 -4.57 3.90
N ARG A 182 5.91 -5.26 4.67
CA ARG A 182 4.45 -5.26 4.48
C ARG A 182 3.82 -3.91 4.84
N TYR A 183 4.38 -3.20 5.80
CA TYR A 183 3.89 -1.87 6.21
C TYR A 183 4.42 -0.74 5.31
N SER A 184 5.54 -0.98 4.60
CA SER A 184 6.18 0.00 3.73
C SER A 184 5.33 0.43 2.53
N GLU A 185 4.35 -0.38 2.14
CA GLU A 185 3.39 -0.08 1.06
C GLU A 185 2.51 1.15 1.39
N TYR A 186 2.21 1.35 2.67
CA TYR A 186 1.36 2.46 3.14
C TYR A 186 2.23 3.63 3.59
N GLY A 187 2.37 4.67 2.76
CA GLY A 187 3.24 5.82 3.06
C GLY A 187 2.97 6.52 4.40
N ALA A 188 1.72 6.56 4.86
CA ALA A 188 1.37 7.09 6.18
C ALA A 188 1.83 6.18 7.34
N ALA A 189 1.82 4.87 7.14
CA ALA A 189 2.32 3.92 8.12
C ALA A 189 3.84 4.05 8.28
N VAL A 190 4.57 4.28 7.18
CA VAL A 190 6.02 4.55 7.23
C VAL A 190 6.34 5.78 8.08
N LEU A 191 5.59 6.88 7.92
CA LEU A 191 5.79 8.08 8.74
C LEU A 191 5.51 7.82 10.22
N PHE A 192 4.40 7.14 10.51
CA PHE A 192 4.05 6.79 11.89
C PHE A 192 5.14 5.91 12.53
N LEU A 193 5.61 4.88 11.83
CA LEU A 193 6.70 4.03 12.29
C LEU A 193 7.99 4.83 12.50
N LEU A 194 8.32 5.76 11.58
CA LEU A 194 9.48 6.63 11.72
C LEU A 194 9.38 7.51 12.99
N MET A 195 8.21 8.10 13.25
CA MET A 195 7.98 8.89 14.47
C MET A 195 8.07 8.05 15.74
N CYS A 196 7.56 6.82 15.73
CA CYS A 196 7.73 5.87 16.82
C CYS A 196 9.21 5.51 17.04
N THR A 197 9.98 5.26 15.98
CA THR A 197 11.42 5.00 16.11
C THR A 197 12.19 6.20 16.66
N PHE A 198 11.82 7.42 16.26
CA PHE A 198 12.38 8.65 16.81
C PHE A 198 12.15 8.77 18.32
N ALA A 199 10.90 8.59 18.77
CA ALA A 199 10.58 8.62 20.19
C ALA A 199 11.28 7.51 20.98
N LEU A 200 11.40 6.31 20.40
CA LEU A 200 12.08 5.18 21.04
C LEU A 200 13.58 5.43 21.22
N ILE A 201 14.25 5.97 20.21
CA ILE A 201 15.68 6.31 20.31
C ILE A 201 15.88 7.45 21.32
N ALA A 202 15.01 8.47 21.33
CA ALA A 202 15.05 9.52 22.36
C ALA A 202 14.96 8.93 23.77
N HIS A 203 14.02 8.00 24.00
CA HIS A 203 13.88 7.28 25.27
C HIS A 203 15.14 6.47 25.63
N TRP A 204 15.75 5.75 24.69
CA TRP A 204 16.97 4.99 24.94
C TRP A 204 18.14 5.89 25.32
N LEU A 205 18.33 6.98 24.57
CA LEU A 205 19.36 7.97 24.88
C LEU A 205 19.09 8.63 26.24
N ALA A 206 17.83 8.83 26.63
CA ALA A 206 17.49 9.37 27.95
C ALA A 206 17.85 8.39 29.08
N CYS A 207 17.61 7.09 28.87
CA CYS A 207 18.01 6.05 29.81
C CYS A 207 19.54 6.00 29.95
N ILE A 208 20.28 6.12 28.84
CA ILE A 208 21.75 6.17 28.86
C ILE A 208 22.25 7.45 29.53
N TRP A 209 21.62 8.61 29.25
CA TRP A 209 21.95 9.88 29.90
C TRP A 209 21.80 9.83 31.42
N TYR A 210 20.74 9.17 31.89
CA TYR A 210 20.56 8.88 33.32
C TYR A 210 21.60 7.92 33.86
N ALA A 211 21.88 6.82 33.15
CA ALA A 211 22.88 5.85 33.58
C ALA A 211 24.26 6.51 33.73
N ILE A 212 24.68 7.39 32.81
CA ILE A 212 25.93 8.15 32.91
C ILE A 212 25.94 9.03 34.17
N GLY A 213 24.89 9.83 34.38
CA GLY A 213 24.81 10.70 35.56
C GLY A 213 24.80 9.94 36.88
N ASN A 214 24.11 8.79 36.93
CA ASN A 214 24.03 7.95 38.12
C ASN A 214 25.35 7.22 38.41
N VAL A 215 26.07 6.77 37.38
CA VAL A 215 27.38 6.10 37.53
C VAL A 215 28.48 7.09 37.89
N GLU A 216 28.50 8.31 37.34
CA GLU A 216 29.54 9.30 37.65
C GLU A 216 29.40 9.90 39.06
N ARG A 217 28.16 10.09 39.53
CA ARG A 217 27.87 10.83 40.77
C ARG A 217 28.62 10.33 42.04
N PRO A 218 28.78 9.02 42.31
CA PRO A 218 29.54 8.52 43.46
C PRO A 218 31.04 8.85 43.40
N TYR A 219 31.63 8.87 42.20
CA TYR A 219 33.08 9.06 42.02
C TYR A 219 33.50 10.54 41.94
N MET A 220 32.53 11.45 41.79
CA MET A 220 32.81 12.88 41.66
C MET A 220 32.97 13.56 43.02
N VAL A 221 34.15 14.18 43.21
CA VAL A 221 34.48 15.02 44.38
C VAL A 221 33.68 16.32 44.38
N HIS A 222 33.51 16.95 43.21
CA HIS A 222 32.68 18.14 43.04
C HIS A 222 31.37 17.75 42.37
N LYS A 223 30.23 18.04 43.02
CA LYS A 223 28.88 17.69 42.55
C LYS A 223 28.40 18.62 41.43
N ILE A 224 29.08 18.56 40.29
CA ILE A 224 28.82 19.40 39.10
C ILE A 224 27.99 18.70 38.02
N GLY A 225 27.67 17.42 38.20
CA GLY A 225 26.94 16.62 37.21
C GLY A 225 25.53 17.17 36.96
N TRP A 226 24.94 16.81 35.82
CA TRP A 226 23.60 17.31 35.46
C TRP A 226 22.54 16.94 36.50
N LEU A 227 22.70 15.79 37.17
CA LEU A 227 21.78 15.27 38.18
C LEU A 227 21.81 16.08 39.49
N ASP A 228 22.98 16.59 39.86
CA ASP A 228 23.15 17.45 41.04
C ASP A 228 22.63 18.87 40.74
N ASN A 229 22.88 19.39 39.53
CA ASN A 229 22.30 20.66 39.08
C ASN A 229 20.76 20.59 39.03
N LEU A 230 20.18 19.48 38.57
CA LEU A 230 18.75 19.24 38.63
C LEU A 230 18.21 19.28 40.08
N ALA A 231 18.91 18.63 41.00
CA ALA A 231 18.56 18.61 42.41
C ALA A 231 18.55 20.02 43.02
N ASP A 232 19.52 20.85 42.64
CA ASP A 232 19.60 22.27 43.03
C ASP A 232 18.45 23.10 42.45
N GLN A 233 18.14 22.94 41.15
CA GLN A 233 17.05 23.68 40.49
C GLN A 233 15.67 23.36 41.08
N ILE A 234 15.44 22.10 41.48
CA ILE A 234 14.17 21.65 42.08
C ILE A 234 14.14 21.91 43.59
N GLY A 235 15.27 22.24 44.22
CA GLY A 235 15.39 22.43 45.67
C GLY A 235 15.38 21.11 46.47
N LYS A 236 15.56 19.96 45.80
CA LYS A 236 15.61 18.62 46.41
C LYS A 236 17.05 18.11 46.39
N ARG A 237 17.91 18.70 47.22
CA ARG A 237 19.33 18.32 47.30
C ARG A 237 19.49 16.90 47.81
N TYR A 238 20.55 16.25 47.33
CA TYR A 238 20.97 14.98 47.87
C TYR A 238 21.66 15.17 49.23
N ASN A 239 21.41 14.23 50.14
CA ASN A 239 21.99 14.16 51.46
C ASN A 239 22.65 12.78 51.63
N ASP A 240 23.93 12.75 51.95
CA ASP A 240 24.70 11.49 52.07
C ASP A 240 24.18 10.58 53.20
N SER A 241 23.43 11.12 54.16
CA SER A 241 22.84 10.37 55.28
C SER A 241 21.47 9.74 54.97
N ASP A 242 20.81 10.13 53.89
CA ASP A 242 19.49 9.63 53.50
C ASP A 242 19.51 9.15 52.05
N PHE A 243 19.42 7.84 51.84
CA PHE A 243 19.41 7.23 50.51
C PHE A 243 18.17 7.60 49.69
N SER A 244 17.08 8.03 50.35
CA SER A 244 15.85 8.50 49.70
C SER A 244 15.91 9.98 49.32
N SER A 245 16.98 10.68 49.69
CA SER A 245 17.16 12.10 49.36
C SER A 245 17.43 12.32 47.87
N GLY A 246 16.99 13.48 47.37
CA GLY A 246 17.15 13.88 45.97
C GLY A 246 15.85 13.99 45.17
N PRO A 247 15.94 14.32 43.87
CA PRO A 247 14.80 14.36 42.96
C PRO A 247 14.17 12.98 42.79
N SER A 248 12.84 12.95 42.59
CA SER A 248 12.10 11.71 42.40
C SER A 248 12.48 11.03 41.07
N ILE A 249 12.21 9.73 40.93
CA ILE A 249 12.43 9.01 39.66
C ILE A 249 11.67 9.67 38.50
N LYS A 250 10.47 10.18 38.77
CA LYS A 250 9.67 10.92 37.79
C LYS A 250 10.39 12.19 37.33
N ASP A 251 10.92 12.98 38.27
CA ASP A 251 11.66 14.21 37.98
C ASP A 251 12.90 13.89 37.12
N LYS A 252 13.68 12.88 37.54
CA LYS A 252 14.89 12.41 36.82
C LYS A 252 14.57 11.95 35.40
N TYR A 253 13.52 11.14 35.22
CA TYR A 253 13.11 10.59 33.92
C TYR A 253 12.60 11.67 32.96
N VAL A 254 11.70 12.54 33.44
CA VAL A 254 11.13 13.62 32.61
C VAL A 254 12.23 14.59 32.17
N THR A 255 13.14 14.97 33.07
CA THR A 255 14.27 15.84 32.72
C THR A 255 15.24 15.18 31.75
N ALA A 256 15.54 13.88 31.91
CA ALA A 256 16.40 13.15 30.97
C ALA A 256 15.78 13.06 29.57
N LEU A 257 14.48 12.73 29.48
CA LEU A 257 13.75 12.75 28.22
C LEU A 257 13.76 14.14 27.59
N TYR A 258 13.42 15.17 28.37
CA TYR A 258 13.42 16.55 27.90
C TYR A 258 14.77 16.96 27.30
N PHE A 259 15.89 16.64 27.97
CA PHE A 259 17.23 16.90 27.45
C PHE A 259 17.42 16.22 26.09
N THR A 260 17.19 14.90 26.01
CA THR A 260 17.42 14.15 24.76
C THR A 260 16.50 14.57 23.63
N PHE A 261 15.23 14.86 23.87
CA PHE A 261 14.34 15.40 22.85
C PHE A 261 14.83 16.77 22.37
N SER A 262 15.19 17.66 23.29
CA SER A 262 15.69 19.00 22.93
C SER A 262 16.98 18.95 22.11
N SER A 263 17.87 17.99 22.37
CA SER A 263 19.10 17.76 21.61
C SER A 263 18.83 17.10 20.25
N LEU A 264 17.97 16.08 20.21
CA LEU A 264 17.62 15.39 18.96
C LEU A 264 16.85 16.28 17.97
N THR A 265 16.01 17.18 18.48
CA THR A 265 15.30 18.17 17.64
C THR A 265 16.14 19.41 17.35
N SER A 266 17.41 19.45 17.76
CA SER A 266 18.34 20.59 17.59
C SER A 266 17.85 21.92 18.21
N VAL A 267 16.94 21.87 19.19
CA VAL A 267 16.41 23.08 19.86
C VAL A 267 17.37 23.56 20.94
N GLY A 268 17.85 22.65 21.79
CA GLY A 268 18.95 22.90 22.71
C GLY A 268 18.78 24.10 23.65
N PHE A 269 17.68 24.17 24.41
CA PHE A 269 17.37 25.30 25.31
C PHE A 269 18.46 25.61 26.36
N GLY A 270 19.32 24.65 26.70
CA GLY A 270 20.48 24.86 27.58
C GLY A 270 20.20 24.85 29.08
N ASN A 271 18.96 24.63 29.51
CA ASN A 271 18.58 24.50 30.93
C ASN A 271 19.06 23.18 31.57
N VAL A 272 19.23 22.13 30.76
CA VAL A 272 19.96 20.91 31.13
C VAL A 272 21.17 20.84 30.22
N SER A 273 22.36 20.88 30.80
CA SER A 273 23.62 20.94 30.05
C SER A 273 24.63 19.91 30.55
N PRO A 274 25.46 19.35 29.65
CA PRO A 274 26.57 18.50 30.04
C PRO A 274 27.70 19.33 30.68
N ASN A 275 28.07 18.99 31.90
CA ASN A 275 29.13 19.65 32.65
C ASN A 275 30.40 18.79 32.70
N THR A 276 30.26 17.46 32.81
CA THR A 276 31.40 16.52 32.86
C THR A 276 31.90 16.17 31.45
N ASN A 277 33.13 15.64 31.36
CA ASN A 277 33.71 15.24 30.07
C ASN A 277 32.93 14.08 29.43
N SER A 278 32.48 13.10 30.21
CA SER A 278 31.67 11.98 29.70
C SER A 278 30.29 12.46 29.24
N GLU A 279 29.65 13.35 30.00
CA GLU A 279 28.39 13.98 29.61
C GLU A 279 28.54 14.75 28.28
N LYS A 280 29.65 15.48 28.09
CA LYS A 280 29.94 16.23 26.86
C LYS A 280 30.17 15.31 25.67
N ILE A 281 30.99 14.25 25.83
CA ILE A 281 31.23 13.26 24.76
C ILE A 281 29.91 12.61 24.33
N PHE A 282 29.09 12.19 25.29
CA PHE A 282 27.77 11.64 25.00
C PHE A 282 26.88 12.64 24.26
N SER A 283 26.87 13.91 24.70
CA SER A 283 26.09 14.96 24.05
C SER A 283 26.52 15.20 22.61
N ILE A 284 27.83 15.14 22.30
CA ILE A 284 28.34 15.21 20.92
C ILE A 284 27.79 14.07 20.08
N CYS A 285 27.81 12.83 20.59
CA CYS A 285 27.23 11.68 19.91
C CYS A 285 25.72 11.83 19.68
N VAL A 286 24.98 12.30 20.68
CA VAL A 286 23.52 12.54 20.58
C VAL A 286 23.21 13.62 19.54
N MET A 287 23.98 14.71 19.49
CA MET A 287 23.79 15.76 18.49
C MET A 287 24.03 15.25 17.07
N LEU A 288 25.07 14.42 16.85
CA LEU A 288 25.33 13.79 15.55
C LEU A 288 24.20 12.85 15.12
N ILE A 289 23.77 11.95 16.02
CA ILE A 289 22.65 11.02 15.76
C ILE A 289 21.36 11.81 15.49
N GLY A 290 21.10 12.85 16.29
CA GLY A 290 19.95 13.73 16.16
C GLY A 290 19.88 14.41 14.79
N SER A 291 21.01 14.96 14.32
CA SER A 291 21.08 15.61 13.01
C SER A 291 20.70 14.67 11.85
N LEU A 292 21.18 13.42 11.87
CA LEU A 292 20.87 12.42 10.84
C LEU A 292 19.41 11.97 10.90
N MET A 293 18.89 11.75 12.11
CA MET A 293 17.50 11.35 12.31
C MET A 293 16.52 12.45 11.90
N TYR A 294 16.79 13.69 12.30
CA TYR A 294 16.00 14.85 11.92
C TYR A 294 15.96 15.03 10.40
N ALA A 295 17.11 14.94 9.73
CA ALA A 295 17.18 14.99 8.26
C ALA A 295 16.34 13.89 7.59
N SER A 296 16.37 12.66 8.13
CA SER A 296 15.55 11.55 7.62
C SER A 296 14.05 11.80 7.78
N ILE A 297 13.61 12.33 8.93
CA ILE A 297 12.20 12.67 9.16
C ILE A 297 11.72 13.72 8.17
N PHE A 298 12.46 14.82 8.02
CA PHE A 298 12.11 15.87 7.06
C PHE A 298 12.13 15.36 5.61
N GLY A 299 13.08 14.50 5.25
CA GLY A 299 13.11 13.85 3.94
C GLY A 299 11.85 13.02 3.64
N ASN A 300 11.42 12.21 4.60
CA ASN A 300 10.22 11.38 4.46
C ASN A 300 8.93 12.21 4.41
N VAL A 301 8.82 13.24 5.27
CA VAL A 301 7.67 14.16 5.24
C VAL A 301 7.59 14.88 3.89
N SER A 302 8.72 15.37 3.37
CA SER A 302 8.79 16.01 2.05
C SER A 302 8.35 15.04 0.93
N ALA A 303 8.82 13.79 0.94
CA ALA A 303 8.42 12.78 -0.03
C ALA A 303 6.90 12.47 0.02
N ILE A 304 6.31 12.42 1.21
CA ILE A 304 4.86 12.22 1.38
C ILE A 304 4.08 13.41 0.84
N ILE A 305 4.50 14.64 1.14
CA ILE A 305 3.89 15.86 0.60
C ILE A 305 3.94 15.83 -0.94
N GLN A 306 5.08 15.50 -1.52
CA GLN A 306 5.22 15.36 -2.97
C GLN A 306 4.27 14.30 -3.56
N ARG A 307 4.12 13.15 -2.88
CA ARG A 307 3.17 12.11 -3.30
C ARG A 307 1.72 12.57 -3.20
N LEU A 308 1.35 13.26 -2.12
CA LEU A 308 -0.01 13.79 -1.91
C LEU A 308 -0.39 14.80 -3.00
N TYR A 309 0.52 15.70 -3.35
CA TYR A 309 0.29 16.71 -4.38
C TYR A 309 0.62 16.24 -5.81
N SER A 310 1.02 14.99 -6.01
CA SER A 310 1.43 14.47 -7.33
C SER A 310 0.34 14.60 -8.40
N GLY A 311 -0.93 14.37 -8.06
CA GLY A 311 -2.05 14.48 -9.00
C GLY A 311 -2.29 15.93 -9.46
N THR A 312 -2.31 16.87 -8.51
CA THR A 312 -2.49 18.30 -8.78
C THR A 312 -1.27 18.87 -9.52
N ALA A 313 -0.05 18.49 -9.11
CA ALA A 313 1.18 18.85 -9.81
C ALA A 313 1.13 18.38 -11.27
N ARG A 314 0.69 17.14 -11.54
CA ARG A 314 0.54 16.61 -12.90
C ARG A 314 -0.44 17.44 -13.74
N TYR A 315 -1.59 17.82 -13.18
CA TYR A 315 -2.54 18.71 -13.86
C TYR A 315 -1.89 20.03 -14.25
N HIS A 316 -1.24 20.70 -13.29
CA HIS A 316 -0.58 21.98 -13.54
C HIS A 316 0.57 21.87 -14.54
N THR A 317 1.39 20.83 -14.47
CA THR A 317 2.48 20.61 -15.44
C THR A 317 1.94 20.43 -16.86
N GLN A 318 0.87 19.64 -17.05
CA GLN A 318 0.28 19.46 -18.39
C GLN A 318 -0.41 20.74 -18.89
N MET A 319 -1.13 21.46 -18.03
CA MET A 319 -1.72 22.75 -18.37
C MET A 319 -0.65 23.79 -18.74
N LEU A 320 0.49 23.80 -18.04
CA LEU A 320 1.62 24.67 -18.38
C LEU A 320 2.17 24.36 -19.78
N ARG A 321 2.29 23.09 -20.16
CA ARG A 321 2.70 22.70 -21.52
C ARG A 321 1.72 23.20 -22.59
N VAL A 322 0.42 23.11 -22.32
CA VAL A 322 -0.61 23.67 -23.22
C VAL A 322 -0.46 25.18 -23.35
N LYS A 323 -0.28 25.90 -22.25
CA LYS A 323 -0.09 27.36 -22.25
C LYS A 323 1.20 27.77 -22.97
N GLU A 324 2.27 27.00 -22.82
CA GLU A 324 3.53 27.23 -23.52
C GLU A 324 3.39 27.02 -25.03
N PHE A 325 2.69 25.96 -25.45
CA PHE A 325 2.36 25.72 -26.87
C PHE A 325 1.55 26.89 -27.46
N ILE A 326 0.53 27.36 -26.74
CA ILE A 326 -0.30 28.51 -27.12
C ILE A 326 0.55 29.78 -27.30
N ARG A 327 1.48 30.04 -26.37
CA ARG A 327 2.38 31.19 -26.42
C ARG A 327 3.38 31.08 -27.56
N PHE A 328 3.98 29.91 -27.76
CA PHE A 328 5.00 29.69 -28.79
C PHE A 328 4.43 29.89 -30.20
N HIS A 329 3.23 29.37 -30.45
CA HIS A 329 2.56 29.49 -31.75
C HIS A 329 1.72 30.77 -31.90
N GLN A 330 1.73 31.69 -30.92
CA GLN A 330 0.96 32.94 -30.94
C GLN A 330 -0.53 32.72 -31.26
N ILE A 331 -1.14 31.74 -30.58
CA ILE A 331 -2.53 31.35 -30.84
C ILE A 331 -3.48 32.49 -30.39
N PRO A 332 -4.44 32.92 -31.25
CA PRO A 332 -5.41 33.95 -30.91
C PRO A 332 -6.22 33.64 -29.65
N SER A 333 -6.64 34.68 -28.92
CA SER A 333 -7.33 34.58 -27.62
C SER A 333 -8.56 33.67 -27.64
N ALA A 334 -9.35 33.71 -28.72
CA ALA A 334 -10.54 32.87 -28.87
C ALA A 334 -10.20 31.36 -28.94
N LEU A 335 -9.19 30.98 -29.75
CA LEU A 335 -8.76 29.59 -29.85
C LEU A 335 -8.00 29.13 -28.60
N ARG A 336 -7.25 30.04 -27.97
CA ARG A 336 -6.61 29.81 -26.68
C ARG A 336 -7.62 29.43 -25.60
N GLN A 337 -8.68 30.22 -25.43
CA GLN A 337 -9.72 29.94 -24.43
C GLN A 337 -10.35 28.57 -24.67
N ARG A 338 -10.69 28.27 -25.93
CA ARG A 338 -11.24 26.98 -26.35
C ARG A 338 -10.31 25.79 -26.03
N LEU A 339 -9.00 25.94 -26.25
CA LEU A 339 -8.00 24.92 -25.90
C LEU A 339 -7.89 24.70 -24.39
N GLU A 340 -7.84 25.78 -23.60
CA GLU A 340 -7.75 25.70 -22.14
C GLU A 340 -9.02 25.06 -21.55
N GLU A 341 -10.22 25.45 -22.02
CA GLU A 341 -11.51 24.87 -21.60
C GLU A 341 -11.63 23.39 -21.99
N TYR A 342 -11.25 23.03 -23.22
CA TYR A 342 -11.20 21.64 -23.66
C TYR A 342 -10.33 20.80 -22.72
N PHE A 343 -9.13 21.28 -22.39
CA PHE A 343 -8.21 20.56 -21.52
C PHE A 343 -8.78 20.40 -20.10
N GLN A 344 -9.38 21.45 -19.52
CA GLN A 344 -10.01 21.40 -18.21
C GLN A 344 -11.15 20.37 -18.16
N HIS A 345 -12.04 20.40 -19.16
CA HIS A 345 -13.13 19.44 -19.27
C HIS A 345 -12.63 18.01 -19.49
N ALA A 346 -11.68 17.81 -20.40
CA ALA A 346 -11.08 16.50 -20.65
C ALA A 346 -10.42 15.94 -19.38
N TRP A 347 -9.71 16.78 -18.62
CA TRP A 347 -9.10 16.37 -17.34
C TRP A 347 -10.14 16.02 -16.29
N SER A 348 -11.21 16.80 -16.14
CA SER A 348 -12.29 16.51 -15.17
C SER A 348 -12.99 15.19 -15.43
N TYR A 349 -13.08 14.78 -16.71
CA TYR A 349 -13.75 13.54 -17.10
C TYR A 349 -12.82 12.32 -17.01
N THR A 350 -11.56 12.47 -17.44
CA THR A 350 -10.59 11.37 -17.51
C THR A 350 -9.70 11.26 -16.27
N ASN A 351 -9.75 12.24 -15.36
CA ASN A 351 -8.77 12.44 -14.28
C ASN A 351 -7.31 12.46 -14.76
N GLY A 352 -7.07 12.80 -16.03
CA GLY A 352 -5.74 12.77 -16.64
C GLY A 352 -5.18 11.37 -16.87
N ILE A 353 -6.04 10.36 -16.99
CA ILE A 353 -5.66 8.98 -17.30
C ILE A 353 -5.67 8.78 -18.81
N ASP A 354 -4.52 8.38 -19.38
CA ASP A 354 -4.46 7.94 -20.78
C ASP A 354 -4.93 6.48 -20.88
N MET A 355 -6.15 6.30 -21.38
CA MET A 355 -6.77 4.98 -21.54
C MET A 355 -5.93 4.05 -22.43
N ASN A 356 -5.26 4.57 -23.46
CA ASN A 356 -4.45 3.73 -24.36
C ASN A 356 -3.21 3.20 -23.64
N ALA A 357 -2.56 4.04 -22.82
CA ALA A 357 -1.42 3.63 -22.02
C ALA A 357 -1.81 2.58 -20.97
N VAL A 358 -2.97 2.74 -20.33
CA VAL A 358 -3.49 1.76 -19.35
C VAL A 358 -3.81 0.43 -20.02
N LEU A 359 -4.52 0.45 -21.17
CA LEU A 359 -4.91 -0.78 -21.86
C LEU A 359 -3.69 -1.60 -22.33
N LYS A 360 -2.60 -0.96 -22.76
CA LYS A 360 -1.35 -1.63 -23.14
C LYS A 360 -0.70 -2.43 -22.01
N GLY A 361 -1.03 -2.15 -20.74
CA GLY A 361 -0.53 -2.91 -19.60
C GLY A 361 -1.18 -4.29 -19.42
N PHE A 362 -2.27 -4.59 -20.14
CA PHE A 362 -3.01 -5.83 -20.02
C PHE A 362 -2.85 -6.73 -21.27
N PRO A 363 -2.98 -8.06 -21.15
CA PRO A 363 -3.12 -8.97 -22.30
C PRO A 363 -4.30 -8.61 -23.21
N GLU A 364 -4.19 -8.88 -24.51
CA GLU A 364 -5.19 -8.50 -25.53
C GLU A 364 -6.62 -8.99 -25.21
N CYS A 365 -6.76 -10.19 -24.65
CA CYS A 365 -8.06 -10.73 -24.25
C CYS A 365 -8.73 -9.87 -23.17
N LEU A 366 -7.96 -9.42 -22.17
CA LEU A 366 -8.45 -8.55 -21.10
C LEU A 366 -8.74 -7.14 -21.63
N GLN A 367 -7.91 -6.63 -22.55
CA GLN A 367 -8.20 -5.36 -23.22
C GLN A 367 -9.55 -5.39 -23.94
N ALA A 368 -9.83 -6.46 -24.68
CA ALA A 368 -11.09 -6.62 -25.41
C ALA A 368 -12.30 -6.65 -24.47
N ASP A 369 -12.19 -7.33 -23.33
CA ASP A 369 -13.26 -7.39 -22.33
C ASP A 369 -13.47 -6.03 -21.63
N ILE A 370 -12.39 -5.30 -21.31
CA ILE A 370 -12.48 -3.93 -20.76
C ILE A 370 -13.15 -2.99 -21.76
N CYS A 371 -12.71 -2.99 -23.03
CA CYS A 371 -13.28 -2.16 -24.08
C CYS A 371 -14.74 -2.49 -24.35
N LEU A 372 -15.12 -3.78 -24.30
CA LEU A 372 -16.51 -4.22 -24.42
C LEU A 372 -17.36 -3.66 -23.27
N HIS A 373 -16.82 -3.68 -22.04
CA HIS A 373 -17.49 -3.14 -20.87
C HIS A 373 -17.68 -1.61 -20.96
N LEU A 374 -16.64 -0.88 -21.33
CA LEU A 374 -16.69 0.58 -21.47
C LEU A 374 -17.75 1.01 -22.50
N ASN A 375 -17.85 0.28 -23.61
CA ASN A 375 -18.77 0.57 -24.72
C ASN A 375 -20.13 -0.14 -24.61
N ARG A 376 -20.40 -0.89 -23.52
CA ARG A 376 -21.58 -1.77 -23.41
C ARG A 376 -22.91 -1.05 -23.64
N ASN A 377 -23.05 0.17 -23.13
CA ASN A 377 -24.28 0.95 -23.23
C ASN A 377 -24.56 1.36 -24.68
N LEU A 378 -23.51 1.64 -25.45
CA LEU A 378 -23.64 2.00 -26.87
C LEU A 378 -23.94 0.76 -27.70
N LEU A 379 -23.21 -0.33 -27.46
CA LEU A 379 -23.36 -1.59 -28.18
C LEU A 379 -24.71 -2.28 -27.95
N GLN A 380 -25.28 -2.18 -26.74
CA GLN A 380 -26.58 -2.79 -26.41
C GLN A 380 -27.78 -1.95 -26.88
N ASN A 381 -27.69 -0.62 -26.83
CA ASN A 381 -28.81 0.25 -27.18
C ASN A 381 -28.92 0.51 -28.69
N CYS A 382 -27.81 0.37 -29.43
CA CYS A 382 -27.82 0.64 -30.86
C CYS A 382 -28.42 -0.55 -31.63
N LYS A 383 -29.50 -0.29 -32.37
CA LYS A 383 -30.16 -1.31 -33.21
C LYS A 383 -29.21 -1.92 -34.26
N ALA A 384 -28.18 -1.18 -34.69
CA ALA A 384 -27.20 -1.63 -35.69
C ALA A 384 -26.36 -2.83 -35.23
N PHE A 385 -26.19 -3.03 -33.92
CA PHE A 385 -25.41 -4.14 -33.36
C PHE A 385 -26.28 -5.29 -32.84
N ARG A 386 -27.60 -5.21 -33.03
CA ARG A 386 -28.54 -6.25 -32.59
C ARG A 386 -28.33 -7.51 -33.45
N GLY A 387 -27.92 -8.60 -32.82
CA GLY A 387 -27.59 -9.86 -33.50
C GLY A 387 -26.11 -10.08 -33.79
N ALA A 388 -25.24 -9.12 -33.47
CA ALA A 388 -23.79 -9.32 -33.60
C ALA A 388 -23.28 -10.37 -32.59
N SER A 389 -22.36 -11.23 -33.03
CA SER A 389 -21.72 -12.21 -32.14
C SER A 389 -20.85 -11.51 -31.09
N LYS A 390 -20.66 -12.14 -29.92
CA LYS A 390 -19.78 -11.60 -28.88
C LYS A 390 -18.34 -11.36 -29.37
N GLY A 391 -17.85 -12.20 -30.29
CA GLY A 391 -16.53 -12.02 -30.92
C GLY A 391 -16.47 -10.77 -31.79
N CYS A 392 -17.51 -10.53 -32.61
CA CYS A 392 -17.62 -9.31 -33.41
C CYS A 392 -17.71 -8.05 -32.52
N LEU A 393 -18.51 -8.09 -31.46
CA LEU A 393 -18.62 -6.98 -30.51
C LEU A 393 -17.30 -6.67 -29.81
N ARG A 394 -16.51 -7.69 -29.44
CA ARG A 394 -15.16 -7.50 -28.88
C ARG A 394 -14.20 -6.85 -29.87
N ALA A 395 -14.20 -7.33 -31.11
CA ALA A 395 -13.35 -6.75 -32.17
C ALA A 395 -13.73 -5.28 -32.47
N LEU A 396 -15.02 -4.97 -32.50
CA LEU A 396 -15.53 -3.60 -32.66
C LEU A 396 -15.19 -2.72 -31.45
N ALA A 397 -15.37 -3.24 -30.23
CA ALA A 397 -15.07 -2.53 -28.98
C ALA A 397 -13.62 -2.04 -28.93
N MET A 398 -12.68 -2.85 -29.41
CA MET A 398 -11.25 -2.48 -29.50
C MET A 398 -10.95 -1.37 -30.52
N ARG A 399 -11.86 -1.12 -31.47
CA ARG A 399 -11.72 -0.05 -32.48
C ARG A 399 -12.47 1.23 -32.11
N PHE A 400 -13.31 1.18 -31.08
CA PHE A 400 -14.01 2.36 -30.61
C PHE A 400 -13.06 3.30 -29.87
N LYS A 401 -12.98 4.55 -30.34
CA LYS A 401 -12.32 5.65 -29.63
C LYS A 401 -13.36 6.58 -29.05
N THR A 402 -13.26 6.86 -27.75
CA THR A 402 -14.14 7.83 -27.10
C THR A 402 -13.53 9.23 -27.25
N THR A 403 -14.29 10.17 -27.80
CA THR A 403 -13.90 11.58 -27.90
C THR A 403 -14.88 12.47 -27.12
N HIS A 404 -14.33 13.51 -26.49
CA HIS A 404 -15.09 14.51 -25.75
C HIS A 404 -15.04 15.81 -26.52
N ALA A 405 -16.17 16.49 -26.64
CA ALA A 405 -16.27 17.81 -27.23
C ALA A 405 -16.98 18.74 -26.24
N PRO A 406 -16.43 19.94 -25.96
CA PRO A 406 -17.06 20.92 -25.10
C PRO A 406 -18.33 21.48 -25.76
N PRO A 407 -19.23 22.11 -24.99
CA PRO A 407 -20.40 22.77 -25.55
C PRO A 407 -20.02 23.85 -26.57
N GLY A 408 -20.69 23.87 -27.71
CA GLY A 408 -20.49 24.91 -28.73
C GLY A 408 -19.40 24.60 -29.76
N ASP A 409 -18.64 23.51 -29.55
CA ASP A 409 -17.64 23.02 -30.51
C ASP A 409 -18.30 22.44 -31.76
N THR A 410 -17.77 22.81 -32.92
CA THR A 410 -18.15 22.21 -34.19
C THR A 410 -17.31 20.94 -34.43
N LEU A 411 -17.95 19.78 -34.59
CA LEU A 411 -17.26 18.50 -34.82
C LEU A 411 -16.85 18.28 -36.28
N VAL A 412 -17.72 18.70 -37.20
CA VAL A 412 -17.55 18.52 -38.65
C VAL A 412 -18.00 19.81 -39.33
N HIS A 413 -17.11 20.37 -40.14
CA HIS A 413 -17.40 21.55 -40.94
C HIS A 413 -17.91 21.18 -42.32
N TYR A 414 -18.59 22.13 -42.96
CA TYR A 414 -19.01 21.99 -44.36
C TYR A 414 -17.78 21.81 -45.26
N GLY A 415 -17.81 20.76 -46.09
CA GLY A 415 -16.72 20.44 -47.02
C GLY A 415 -15.68 19.47 -46.45
N ASP A 416 -15.76 19.10 -45.17
CA ASP A 416 -14.86 18.12 -44.57
C ASP A 416 -15.13 16.70 -45.10
N VAL A 417 -14.07 15.93 -45.31
CA VAL A 417 -14.18 14.51 -45.64
C VAL A 417 -14.57 13.72 -44.40
N LEU A 418 -15.69 13.01 -44.47
CA LEU A 418 -16.14 12.12 -43.40
C LEU A 418 -15.30 10.85 -43.38
N THR A 419 -14.30 10.81 -42.50
CA THR A 419 -13.38 9.66 -42.36
C THR A 419 -13.89 8.57 -41.42
N ALA A 420 -15.02 8.80 -40.75
CA ALA A 420 -15.51 7.89 -39.72
C ALA A 420 -16.93 8.19 -39.23
N LEU A 421 -17.44 7.22 -38.46
CA LEU A 421 -18.79 7.22 -37.91
C LEU A 421 -18.78 7.61 -36.44
N TYR A 422 -19.69 8.51 -36.08
CA TYR A 422 -19.87 9.01 -34.73
C TYR A 422 -21.13 8.42 -34.10
N PHE A 423 -21.01 7.98 -32.85
CA PHE A 423 -22.09 7.46 -32.03
C PHE A 423 -22.22 8.29 -30.76
N ILE A 424 -23.39 8.87 -30.52
CA ILE A 424 -23.61 9.73 -29.35
C ILE A 424 -23.92 8.84 -28.14
N SER A 425 -23.08 8.90 -27.11
CA SER A 425 -23.31 8.12 -25.88
C SER A 425 -23.97 8.94 -24.76
N ARG A 426 -23.66 10.24 -24.68
CA ARG A 426 -24.20 11.17 -23.67
C ARG A 426 -24.21 12.59 -24.20
N GLY A 427 -25.38 13.23 -24.20
CA GLY A 427 -25.55 14.61 -24.63
C GLY A 427 -26.40 14.74 -25.90
N SER A 428 -26.28 15.88 -26.57
CA SER A 428 -27.00 16.20 -27.81
C SER A 428 -26.12 16.95 -28.79
N ILE A 429 -26.39 16.80 -30.08
CA ILE A 429 -25.67 17.48 -31.16
C ILE A 429 -26.68 18.22 -32.01
N GLU A 430 -26.42 19.48 -32.29
CA GLU A 430 -27.21 20.32 -33.18
C GLU A 430 -26.63 20.27 -34.59
N ILE A 431 -27.51 20.22 -35.56
CA ILE A 431 -27.20 20.22 -36.99
C ILE A 431 -27.65 21.57 -37.53
N LEU A 432 -26.71 22.38 -37.98
CA LEU A 432 -26.89 23.73 -38.47
C LEU A 432 -26.77 23.76 -39.99
N ARG A 433 -27.69 24.43 -40.68
CA ARG A 433 -27.56 24.76 -42.10
C ARG A 433 -27.84 26.23 -42.25
N ASP A 434 -26.90 26.96 -42.83
CA ASP A 434 -27.00 28.42 -42.99
C ASP A 434 -27.36 29.12 -41.65
N ASP A 435 -26.69 28.71 -40.57
CA ASP A 435 -26.91 29.13 -39.18
C ASP A 435 -28.29 28.84 -38.58
N VAL A 436 -29.12 28.06 -39.27
CA VAL A 436 -30.41 27.57 -38.76
C VAL A 436 -30.30 26.13 -38.29
N VAL A 437 -30.82 25.84 -37.09
CA VAL A 437 -30.85 24.47 -36.54
C VAL A 437 -31.86 23.63 -37.33
N VAL A 438 -31.35 22.67 -38.09
CA VAL A 438 -32.12 21.72 -38.93
C VAL A 438 -32.56 20.51 -38.12
N ALA A 439 -31.73 20.04 -37.19
CA ALA A 439 -32.03 18.87 -36.37
C ALA A 439 -31.21 18.85 -35.09
N ILE A 440 -31.76 18.24 -34.05
CA ILE A 440 -31.06 17.95 -32.80
C ILE A 440 -31.01 16.44 -32.64
N LEU A 441 -29.82 15.89 -32.44
CA LEU A 441 -29.55 14.48 -32.23
C LEU A 441 -29.22 14.26 -30.75
N GLY A 442 -30.11 13.61 -30.00
CA GLY A 442 -29.88 13.27 -28.59
C GLY A 442 -29.92 11.77 -28.32
N LYS A 443 -29.60 11.37 -27.09
CA LYS A 443 -29.67 9.98 -26.61
C LYS A 443 -31.06 9.33 -26.75
N SER A 444 -32.14 10.12 -26.80
CA SER A 444 -33.53 9.64 -26.78
C SER A 444 -34.48 10.40 -27.71
N GLY A 445 -33.98 11.10 -28.74
CA GLY A 445 -34.83 11.96 -29.55
C GLY A 445 -34.48 11.90 -31.02
N TRP A 446 -34.90 10.82 -31.70
CA TRP A 446 -35.43 10.80 -33.07
C TRP A 446 -36.24 9.49 -33.20
N GLY A 447 -37.50 9.53 -32.75
CA GLY A 447 -38.61 8.65 -33.13
C GLY A 447 -38.48 7.15 -32.84
N ALA A 448 -39.55 6.58 -32.28
CA ALA A 448 -39.84 5.15 -32.29
C ALA A 448 -39.86 4.51 -33.72
N HIS A 449 -39.52 5.25 -34.78
CA HIS A 449 -39.45 4.79 -36.17
C HIS A 449 -38.08 4.98 -36.86
N ALA A 450 -37.06 5.54 -36.20
CA ALA A 450 -35.70 5.54 -36.71
C ALA A 450 -34.75 5.16 -35.57
N GLY A 451 -33.91 4.14 -35.77
CA GLY A 451 -32.95 3.72 -34.75
C GLY A 451 -32.03 4.87 -34.36
N THR A 452 -31.51 4.84 -33.12
CA THR A 452 -30.25 5.46 -32.68
C THR A 452 -29.39 5.80 -33.90
N ALA A 453 -29.13 7.10 -34.11
CA ALA A 453 -28.51 7.62 -35.31
C ALA A 453 -27.17 6.91 -35.60
N CYS A 454 -27.25 5.83 -36.35
CA CYS A 454 -26.11 5.18 -36.96
C CYS A 454 -25.90 5.94 -38.26
N TRP A 455 -24.92 6.83 -38.26
CA TRP A 455 -24.45 7.43 -39.49
C TRP A 455 -23.86 6.31 -40.34
N CYS A 456 -24.63 5.80 -41.29
CA CYS A 456 -24.12 5.02 -42.41
C CYS A 456 -24.34 5.88 -43.64
N THR A 457 -23.30 6.06 -44.43
CA THR A 457 -23.26 6.79 -45.72
C THR A 457 -24.43 6.46 -46.65
N HIS A 458 -25.08 5.31 -46.46
CA HIS A 458 -26.23 4.85 -47.24
C HIS A 458 -27.57 5.56 -46.97
N HIS A 459 -27.73 6.33 -45.88
CA HIS A 459 -29.02 6.95 -45.54
C HIS A 459 -29.24 8.36 -46.15
N LEU A 460 -28.19 8.97 -46.70
CA LEU A 460 -28.23 10.28 -47.38
C LEU A 460 -28.85 10.19 -48.78
N THR A 461 -28.73 9.05 -49.46
CA THR A 461 -29.27 8.86 -50.82
C THR A 461 -30.78 8.67 -50.85
N LYS A 462 -31.39 8.12 -49.79
CA LYS A 462 -32.84 7.81 -49.78
C LYS A 462 -33.75 8.99 -49.44
N HIS A 463 -33.27 10.00 -48.70
CA HIS A 463 -34.11 11.14 -48.28
C HIS A 463 -34.03 12.37 -49.19
N LEU A 464 -33.15 12.37 -50.20
CA LEU A 464 -32.95 13.51 -51.12
C LEU A 464 -33.53 13.33 -52.53
N GLY A 465 -34.22 12.22 -52.81
CA GLY A 465 -35.04 12.05 -54.02
C GLY A 465 -34.32 12.37 -55.33
N ILE A 466 -33.28 11.60 -55.69
CA ILE A 466 -32.64 11.69 -57.01
C ILE A 466 -32.74 10.32 -57.71
N PRO A 467 -33.56 10.18 -58.78
CA PRO A 467 -33.57 8.98 -59.59
C PRO A 467 -32.50 9.09 -60.68
N GLY A 468 -31.65 8.06 -60.80
CA GLY A 468 -30.80 7.85 -61.97
C GLY A 468 -29.37 8.43 -61.89
N PRO A 469 -28.47 7.93 -62.75
CA PRO A 469 -27.01 8.03 -62.57
C PRO A 469 -26.52 9.40 -63.05
N VAL A 470 -26.03 10.25 -62.14
CA VAL A 470 -25.58 11.61 -62.48
C VAL A 470 -24.33 11.98 -61.64
N PRO A 471 -23.35 12.68 -62.24
CA PRO A 471 -22.03 13.01 -61.68
C PRO A 471 -22.13 14.12 -60.59
N PRO A 472 -21.02 14.68 -60.07
CA PRO A 472 -20.89 15.08 -58.66
C PRO A 472 -21.95 16.11 -58.23
N PRO A 473 -22.73 15.87 -57.16
CA PRO A 473 -23.76 16.81 -56.77
C PRO A 473 -23.18 17.95 -55.92
N ARG A 474 -23.25 19.17 -56.47
CA ARG A 474 -23.50 20.38 -55.67
C ARG A 474 -24.86 20.22 -54.99
N LYS A 475 -24.91 19.78 -53.74
CA LYS A 475 -26.05 19.95 -52.82
C LYS A 475 -25.57 19.68 -51.38
N LEU A 476 -25.65 20.73 -50.57
CA LEU A 476 -24.91 20.92 -49.31
C LEU A 476 -25.36 19.99 -48.17
N PRO A 477 -24.44 19.38 -47.40
CA PRO A 477 -24.72 18.87 -46.06
C PRO A 477 -24.46 19.94 -44.96
N PRO A 478 -25.03 19.75 -43.75
CA PRO A 478 -24.99 20.75 -42.66
C PRO A 478 -23.72 20.71 -41.76
N ILE A 479 -23.56 21.74 -40.92
CA ILE A 479 -22.54 21.98 -39.86
C ILE A 479 -22.99 21.34 -38.54
N PHE A 480 -22.09 20.74 -37.75
CA PHE A 480 -22.46 19.98 -36.54
C PHE A 480 -21.92 20.60 -35.25
N ARG A 481 -22.77 21.09 -34.34
CA ARG A 481 -22.40 21.69 -33.05
C ARG A 481 -22.70 20.75 -31.89
N CYS A 482 -21.72 20.45 -31.06
CA CYS A 482 -21.82 19.41 -30.05
C CYS A 482 -22.20 19.95 -28.66
N GLN A 483 -22.95 19.13 -27.93
CA GLN A 483 -23.02 19.05 -26.47
C GLN A 483 -22.76 17.58 -26.09
N VAL A 484 -21.48 17.19 -26.08
CA VAL A 484 -20.86 16.03 -25.39
C VAL A 484 -21.04 14.61 -26.00
N LEU A 485 -19.95 13.83 -25.80
CA LEU A 485 -19.60 12.41 -26.05
C LEU A 485 -19.99 11.75 -27.39
N CYS A 486 -19.02 11.73 -28.31
CA CYS A 486 -19.02 10.90 -29.50
C CYS A 486 -18.04 9.71 -29.33
N GLY A 487 -18.53 8.49 -29.53
CA GLY A 487 -17.71 7.33 -29.81
C GLY A 487 -17.45 7.23 -31.31
N HIS A 488 -16.22 6.92 -31.71
CA HIS A 488 -15.78 6.82 -33.09
C HIS A 488 -15.40 5.39 -33.42
N ALA A 489 -15.92 4.82 -34.51
CA ALA A 489 -15.43 3.54 -35.02
C ALA A 489 -14.45 3.79 -36.18
N LEU A 490 -13.14 3.79 -35.89
CA LEU A 490 -12.10 3.81 -36.92
C LEU A 490 -11.90 2.39 -37.44
N GLY A 491 -12.46 2.06 -38.61
CA GLY A 491 -12.14 0.79 -39.25
C GLY A 491 -13.10 0.22 -40.31
N LEU A 492 -14.17 0.90 -40.70
CA LEU A 492 -14.97 0.48 -41.86
C LEU A 492 -14.68 1.41 -43.04
N VAL A 493 -13.45 1.31 -43.58
CA VAL A 493 -13.17 1.78 -44.94
C VAL A 493 -13.65 0.68 -45.88
N PRO A 494 -14.63 0.92 -46.77
CA PRO A 494 -14.84 0.01 -47.88
C PRO A 494 -13.64 0.17 -48.82
N ASN A 495 -12.74 -0.81 -48.83
CA ASN A 495 -11.68 -0.83 -49.82
C ASN A 495 -12.31 -1.00 -51.20
N ASN A 496 -11.93 -0.09 -52.08
CA ASN A 496 -12.34 0.01 -53.46
C ASN A 496 -11.58 -1.03 -54.29
N GLU A 497 -11.82 -2.32 -54.05
CA GLU A 497 -11.40 -3.39 -54.96
C GLU A 497 -12.52 -4.41 -55.07
N GLY A 498 -13.11 -4.49 -56.27
CA GLY A 498 -14.12 -5.49 -56.58
C GLY A 498 -13.51 -6.89 -56.55
N ALA A 499 -13.89 -7.70 -55.57
CA ALA A 499 -13.97 -9.15 -55.68
C ALA A 499 -14.84 -9.73 -54.55
N MET A 500 -15.99 -10.30 -54.96
CA MET A 500 -16.86 -11.30 -54.31
C MET A 500 -16.77 -11.51 -52.77
N SER A 501 -17.88 -11.45 -52.04
CA SER A 501 -18.87 -12.52 -52.13
C SER A 501 -20.12 -12.20 -51.29
N ARG A 502 -21.28 -12.61 -51.82
CA ARG A 502 -22.54 -12.77 -51.09
C ARG A 502 -22.30 -13.43 -49.73
N ILE A 503 -22.63 -12.73 -48.66
CA ILE A 503 -23.04 -13.39 -47.41
C ILE A 503 -24.54 -13.21 -47.32
N THR A 504 -25.25 -14.21 -47.83
CA THR A 504 -26.66 -14.48 -47.52
C THR A 504 -26.81 -14.65 -46.00
N LEU A 505 -27.61 -13.78 -45.40
CA LEU A 505 -28.18 -13.99 -44.06
C LEU A 505 -29.24 -15.10 -44.18
N GLY A 506 -29.00 -16.22 -43.51
CA GLY A 506 -30.04 -17.10 -42.99
C GLY A 506 -30.44 -16.66 -41.59
#